data_AF-A0A0F2NU77-F1
#
_entry.id   AF-A0A0F2NU77-F1
#
_cell.length_a   1.000
_cell.length_b   1.000
_cell.length_c   1.000
_cell.angle_alpha   90.00
_cell.angle_beta   90.00
_cell.angle_gamma   90.00
#
_symmetry.space_group_name_H-M   'P 1'
#
loop_
_entity.id
_entity.type
_entity.pdbx_description
1 polymer ?
#
loop_
_entity_poly.entity_id
_entity_poly.type
_entity_poly.pdbx_seq_one_letter_code
_entity_poly.pdbx_strand_id
1 'polypeptide(L)' 'MKTTKLFILLLGSILSATSCTAVKEFQKAALNDEDMKLSDSKIKVFDTNFQSYREGASGANGGKSGGGCGCN' A
#
# COMPACT_ATOMS: atom_id res chain seq x y z
N MET A 1 -21.00 -12.58 -25.22
CA MET A 1 -20.07 -13.21 -24.25
C MET A 1 -19.02 -12.25 -23.69
N LYS A 2 -18.33 -11.43 -24.51
CA LYS A 2 -17.33 -10.45 -24.00
C LYS A 2 -17.94 -9.33 -23.15
N THR A 3 -19.09 -8.81 -23.56
CA THR A 3 -19.85 -7.77 -22.83
C THR A 3 -20.36 -8.24 -21.47
N THR A 4 -20.84 -9.49 -21.38
CA THR A 4 -21.29 -10.11 -20.12
C THR A 4 -20.13 -10.31 -19.14
N LYS A 5 -18.96 -10.73 -19.62
CA LYS A 5 -17.75 -10.86 -18.78
C LYS A 5 -17.25 -9.50 -18.28
N LEU A 6 -17.30 -8.46 -19.11
CA LEU A 6 -16.94 -7.09 -18.72
C LEU A 6 -17.88 -6.55 -17.63
N PHE A 7 -19.18 -6.83 -17.75
CA PHE A 7 -20.17 -6.42 -16.77
C PHE A 7 -19.97 -7.07 -15.40
N ILE A 8 -19.64 -8.37 -15.39
CA ILE A 8 -19.30 -9.10 -14.15
C ILE A 8 -18.03 -8.54 -13.50
N LEU A 9 -17.02 -8.20 -14.28
CA LEU A 9 -15.77 -7.61 -13.78
C LEU A 9 -16.00 -6.22 -13.18
N LEU A 10 -16.83 -5.39 -13.84
CA LEU A 10 -17.17 -4.06 -13.35
C LEU A 10 -17.98 -4.14 -12.04
N LEU A 11 -18.92 -5.07 -11.96
CA LEU A 11 -19.72 -5.29 -10.77
C LEU A 11 -18.84 -5.75 -9.60
N GLY A 12 -17.93 -6.71 -9.82
CA GLY A 12 -17.00 -7.17 -8.80
C GLY A 12 -16.11 -6.05 -8.22
N SER A 13 -15.62 -5.14 -9.07
CA SER A 13 -14.81 -3.99 -8.65
C SER A 13 -15.58 -3.04 -7.71
N ILE A 14 -16.84 -2.74 -8.04
CA ILE A 14 -17.67 -1.82 -7.26
C ILE A 14 -17.96 -2.40 -5.87
N LEU A 15 -18.24 -3.71 -5.76
CA LEU A 15 -18.46 -4.34 -4.46
C LEU A 15 -17.21 -4.31 -3.55
N SER A 16 -16.01 -4.46 -4.12
CA SER A 16 -14.76 -4.44 -3.34
C SER A 16 -14.41 -3.08 -2.74
N ALA A 17 -14.96 -1.98 -3.24
CA ALA A 17 -14.66 -0.62 -2.76
C ALA A 17 -15.45 -0.20 -1.51
N THR A 18 -16.34 -1.05 -0.99
CA THR A 18 -17.28 -0.70 0.10
C THR A 18 -16.73 -0.88 1.52
N SER A 19 -15.50 -1.36 1.68
CA SER A 19 -14.90 -1.69 2.99
C SER A 19 -14.34 -0.49 3.77
N CYS A 20 -14.15 0.67 3.14
CA CYS A 20 -13.58 1.85 3.78
C CYS A 20 -14.60 2.53 4.71
N THR A 21 -14.22 2.76 5.97
CA THR A 21 -15.06 3.45 6.97
C THR A 21 -14.37 4.72 7.47
N ALA A 22 -15.15 5.74 7.81
CA ALA A 22 -14.62 6.98 8.35
C ALA A 22 -14.05 6.76 9.77
N VAL A 23 -12.79 7.16 9.97
CA VAL A 23 -12.11 7.07 11.26
C VAL A 23 -12.54 8.23 12.16
N LYS A 24 -12.86 7.94 13.43
CA LYS A 24 -13.23 8.97 14.42
C LYS A 24 -12.05 9.91 14.68
N GLU A 25 -12.30 11.20 14.88
CA GLU A 25 -11.24 12.22 15.01
C GLU A 25 -10.15 11.85 16.03
N PHE A 26 -10.51 11.31 17.20
CA PHE A 26 -9.53 10.91 18.22
C PHE A 26 -8.65 9.72 17.83
N GLN A 27 -9.15 8.83 16.96
CA GLN A 27 -8.39 7.67 16.47
C GLN A 27 -7.34 8.08 15.44
N LYS A 28 -7.49 9.26 14.82
CA LYS A 28 -6.49 9.80 13.89
C LYS A 28 -5.16 10.08 14.58
N ALA A 29 -5.14 10.37 15.88
CA ALA A 29 -3.91 10.52 16.64
C ALA A 29 -3.07 9.22 16.64
N ALA A 30 -3.71 8.07 16.77
CA ALA A 30 -3.03 6.77 16.71
C ALA A 30 -2.54 6.42 15.31
N LEU A 31 -3.26 6.87 14.26
CA LEU A 31 -2.81 6.69 12.87
C LEU A 31 -1.64 7.61 12.49
N ASN A 32 -1.54 8.77 13.13
CA ASN A 32 -0.45 9.72 12.94
C ASN A 32 0.78 9.39 13.81
N ASP A 33 0.76 8.26 14.51
CA ASP A 33 1.90 7.78 15.27
C ASP A 33 3.10 7.50 14.34
N GLU A 34 4.31 7.75 14.83
CA GLU A 34 5.56 7.48 14.10
C GLU A 34 5.68 6.00 13.71
N ASP A 35 5.16 5.10 14.55
CA ASP A 35 5.16 3.65 14.30
C ASP A 35 4.16 3.23 13.20
N MET A 36 3.14 4.04 12.94
CA MET A 36 2.13 3.79 11.89
C MET A 36 2.52 4.39 10.53
N LYS A 37 3.67 5.07 10.43
CA LYS A 37 4.15 5.58 9.14
C LYS A 37 4.42 4.43 8.18
N LEU A 38 3.88 4.54 6.97
CA LEU A 38 4.09 3.61 5.84
C LEU A 38 5.53 3.67 5.26
N SER A 39 6.48 4.22 6.00
CA SER A 39 7.88 4.32 5.62
C SER A 39 8.74 3.50 6.56
N ASP A 40 9.74 2.80 6.02
CA ASP A 40 10.71 2.10 6.86
C ASP A 40 11.44 3.05 7.80
N SER A 41 11.70 2.58 9.01
CA SER A 41 12.56 3.26 9.96
C SER A 41 13.99 3.38 9.39
N LYS A 42 14.69 4.47 9.71
CA LYS A 42 16.06 4.74 9.24
C LYS A 42 17.06 3.63 9.56
N ILE A 43 16.83 2.84 10.60
CA ILE A 43 17.66 1.69 10.98
C ILE A 43 17.64 0.57 9.92
N LYS A 44 16.53 0.38 9.20
CA LYS A 44 16.37 -0.71 8.23
C LYS A 44 17.06 -0.47 6.89
N VAL A 45 17.66 0.71 6.69
CA VAL A 45 18.34 1.08 5.44
C VAL A 45 19.43 0.08 5.06
N PHE A 46 20.17 -0.47 6.02
CA PHE A 46 21.19 -1.48 5.74
C PHE A 46 20.59 -2.78 5.21
N ASP A 47 19.53 -3.30 5.85
CA ASP A 47 18.85 -4.52 5.44
C ASP A 47 18.20 -4.36 4.07
N THR A 48 17.53 -3.23 3.82
CA THR A 48 16.95 -2.91 2.52
C THR A 48 18.02 -2.82 1.44
N ASN A 49 19.16 -2.17 1.72
CA ASN A 49 20.27 -2.10 0.77
C ASN A 49 20.82 -3.50 0.45
N PHE A 50 21.01 -4.36 1.46
CA PHE A 50 21.46 -5.72 1.25
C PHE A 50 20.49 -6.51 0.35
N GLN A 51 19.19 -6.44 0.61
CA GLN A 51 18.15 -7.09 -0.20
C GLN A 51 18.10 -6.52 -1.61
N SER A 52 18.20 -5.20 -1.78
CA SER A 52 18.24 -4.56 -3.10
C SER A 52 19.47 -4.97 -3.90
N TYR A 53 20.65 -5.03 -3.28
CA TYR A 53 21.89 -5.42 -3.97
C TYR A 53 21.91 -6.92 -4.33
N ARG A 54 21.38 -7.78 -3.45
CA ARG A 54 21.42 -9.24 -3.66
C ARG A 54 20.27 -9.77 -4.49
N GLU A 55 19.06 -9.26 -4.26
CA GLU A 55 17.80 -9.83 -4.77
C GLU A 55 17.11 -8.90 -5.78
N GLY A 56 17.66 -7.70 -6.03
CA GLY A 56 17.02 -6.71 -6.90
C GLY A 56 15.70 -6.18 -6.32
N ALA A 57 15.52 -6.27 -5.00
CA ALA A 57 14.33 -5.81 -4.31
C ALA A 57 14.07 -4.33 -4.63
N SER A 58 12.89 -4.03 -5.20
CA SER A 58 12.50 -2.68 -5.61
C SER A 58 11.12 -2.30 -5.07
N GLY A 59 11.08 -1.25 -4.26
CA GLY A 59 9.88 -0.45 -4.01
C GLY A 59 8.87 -0.92 -2.96
N ALA A 60 7.92 0.00 -2.70
CA ALA A 60 6.74 -0.04 -1.81
C ALA A 60 6.86 0.57 -0.38
N ASN A 61 8.00 1.09 0.03
CA ASN A 61 8.22 1.47 1.44
C ASN A 61 8.00 2.97 1.73
N GLY A 62 7.01 3.63 1.11
CA GLY A 62 6.63 5.01 1.45
C GLY A 62 7.68 6.12 1.26
N GLY A 63 8.89 5.82 0.76
CA GLY A 63 10.02 6.76 0.61
C GLY A 63 11.00 6.46 -0.55
N LYS A 64 10.55 5.66 -1.52
CA LYS A 64 11.08 5.31 -2.86
C LYS A 64 12.59 5.04 -3.07
N SER A 65 12.90 3.77 -3.32
CA SER A 65 13.59 3.31 -4.55
C SER A 65 12.77 2.16 -5.15
N GLY A 66 12.06 2.42 -6.26
CA GLY A 66 11.17 1.47 -6.94
C GLY A 66 9.68 1.78 -6.77
N GLY A 67 8.96 1.97 -7.87
CA GLY A 67 7.50 2.20 -7.88
C GLY A 67 6.73 0.89 -7.89
N GLY A 68 6.46 0.34 -6.71
CA GLY A 68 5.38 -0.64 -6.54
C GLY A 68 4.03 0.07 -6.61
N CYS A 69 2.96 -0.67 -6.96
CA CYS A 69 1.59 -0.18 -7.06
C CYS A 69 1.09 0.32 -5.69
N GLY A 70 1.47 1.55 -5.35
CA GLY A 70 0.99 2.28 -4.19
C GLY A 70 -0.46 2.64 -4.44
N CYS A 71 -1.37 1.75 -4.06
CA CYS A 71 -2.75 2.13 -3.82
C CYS A 71 -2.76 2.98 -2.55
N ASN A 72 -2.81 4.30 -2.73
CA ASN A 72 -3.34 5.22 -1.73
C ASN A 72 -4.85 5.04 -1.67
#